data_AF-M5BMG7-F1
#
_entry.id   AF-M5BMG7-F1
#
_cell.length_a   1.000
_cell.length_b   1.000
_cell.length_c   1.000
_cell.angle_alpha   90.00
_cell.angle_beta   90.00
_cell.angle_gamma   90.00
#
_symmetry.space_group_name_H-M   'P 1'
#
loop_
_entity.id
_entity.type
_entity.pdbx_description
1 polymer ?
#
loop_
_entity_poly.entity_id
_entity_poly.type
_entity_poly.pdbx_seq_one_letter_code
_entity_poly.pdbx_strand_id
1 'polypeptide(L)'
;MPTLFDGPTVLTKSVGLTLLILEPGSTFEMALELEQYCMDMLSPKLNVDMVASSSGYHEPMSEEWREYFRMLRGTKVFIYDTKTSRLIFKSESIQYLVDNLNIHRNSVNGCAATGKLFLGRFFISFEPIVEMLNEDVVSVDTLNKLSTHLRWVAYTFW
;
A
#
# COMPACT_ATOMS: atom_id res chain seq x y z
N MET A 1 6.87 45.72 -21.20
CA MET A 1 5.81 44.76 -20.85
C MET A 1 5.36 44.08 -22.14
N PRO A 2 5.23 42.74 -22.20
CA PRO A 2 4.79 41.82 -21.16
C PRO A 2 5.86 40.80 -20.70
N THR A 3 5.67 40.25 -19.51
CA THR A 3 6.40 39.11 -18.95
C THR A 3 5.64 37.82 -19.28
N LEU A 4 6.23 36.93 -20.07
CA LEU A 4 5.76 35.55 -20.22
C LEU A 4 6.45 34.72 -19.11
N PHE A 5 5.65 34.13 -18.23
CA PHE A 5 6.10 33.13 -17.28
C PHE A 5 6.49 31.86 -18.03
N ASP A 6 7.78 31.53 -18.10
CA ASP A 6 8.24 30.20 -18.46
C ASP A 6 8.08 29.28 -17.24
N GLY A 7 6.93 28.62 -17.17
CA GLY A 7 6.76 27.44 -16.31
C GLY A 7 7.58 26.26 -16.81
N PRO A 8 7.83 25.24 -15.98
CA PRO A 8 8.60 24.07 -16.39
C PRO A 8 7.92 23.40 -17.58
N THR A 9 8.63 23.29 -18.70
CA THR A 9 8.21 22.56 -19.89
C THR A 9 8.06 21.09 -19.50
N VAL A 10 6.84 20.66 -19.23
CA VAL A 10 6.53 19.24 -19.05
C VAL A 10 6.70 18.59 -20.43
N LEU A 11 7.83 17.93 -20.65
CA LEU A 11 8.02 17.04 -21.78
C LEU A 11 7.04 15.87 -21.60
N THR A 12 5.82 16.01 -22.11
CA THR A 12 4.88 14.90 -22.20
C THR A 12 5.46 13.90 -23.21
N LYS A 13 6.19 12.92 -22.69
CA LYS A 13 6.71 11.81 -23.50
C LYS A 13 5.51 11.07 -24.08
N SER A 14 5.28 11.22 -25.38
CA SER A 14 4.26 10.46 -26.10
C SER A 14 4.69 9.00 -26.10
N VAL A 15 3.93 8.14 -25.42
CA VAL A 15 4.16 6.70 -25.40
C VAL A 15 3.30 6.09 -26.50
N GLY A 16 3.94 5.45 -27.48
CA GLY A 16 3.26 4.65 -28.49
C GLY A 16 3.13 3.20 -28.04
N LEU A 17 1.93 2.62 -28.16
CA LEU A 17 1.69 1.19 -27.95
C LEU A 17 1.49 0.51 -29.30
N THR A 18 2.25 -0.55 -29.56
CA THR A 18 2.09 -1.41 -30.73
C THR A 18 1.73 -2.81 -30.25
N LEU A 19 0.58 -3.33 -30.68
CA LEU A 19 0.13 -4.68 -30.37
C LEU A 19 0.36 -5.58 -31.59
N LEU A 20 1.16 -6.63 -31.42
CA LEU A 20 1.38 -7.66 -32.43
C LEU A 20 0.53 -8.88 -32.07
N ILE A 21 -0.34 -9.31 -33.00
CA ILE A 21 -1.26 -10.42 -32.81
C ILE A 21 -0.90 -11.51 -33.81
N LEU A 22 -0.60 -12.70 -33.31
CA LEU A 22 -0.33 -13.88 -34.14
C LEU A 22 -1.62 -14.46 -34.72
N GLU A 23 -1.52 -15.05 -35.91
CA GLU A 23 -2.66 -15.68 -36.57
C GLU A 23 -3.12 -16.94 -35.81
N PRO A 24 -4.43 -17.28 -35.85
CA PRO A 24 -4.92 -18.54 -35.30
C PRO A 24 -4.22 -19.73 -35.96
N GLY A 25 -3.62 -20.61 -35.14
CA GLY A 25 -2.83 -21.76 -35.63
C GLY A 25 -1.31 -21.52 -35.65
N SER A 26 -0.85 -20.34 -35.24
CA SER A 26 0.58 -20.08 -35.02
C SER A 26 1.18 -21.06 -34.00
N THR A 27 2.40 -21.52 -34.28
CA THR A 27 3.10 -22.44 -33.39
C THR A 27 3.83 -21.71 -32.28
N PHE A 28 4.30 -22.45 -31.29
CA PHE A 28 5.09 -21.92 -30.19
C PHE A 28 6.42 -21.31 -30.67
N GLU A 29 7.05 -21.92 -31.66
CA GLU A 29 8.31 -21.46 -32.25
C GLU A 29 8.14 -20.07 -32.89
N MET A 30 7.03 -19.84 -33.58
CA MET A 30 6.71 -18.54 -34.18
C MET A 30 6.53 -17.44 -33.11
N ALA A 31 5.99 -17.79 -31.95
CA ALA A 31 5.88 -16.85 -30.83
C ALA A 31 7.25 -16.51 -30.24
N LEU A 32 8.14 -17.49 -30.10
CA LEU A 32 9.50 -17.30 -29.61
C LEU A 32 10.33 -16.44 -30.57
N GLU A 33 10.20 -16.66 -31.88
CA GLU A 33 10.85 -15.84 -32.91
C GLU A 33 10.36 -14.39 -32.89
N LEU A 34 9.05 -14.17 -32.72
CA LEU A 34 8.47 -12.83 -32.61
C LEU A 34 8.98 -12.09 -31.36
N GLU A 35 9.07 -12.79 -30.23
CA GLU A 35 9.62 -12.24 -28.99
C GLU A 35 11.08 -11.82 -29.16
N GLN A 36 11.91 -12.69 -29.74
CA GLN A 36 13.31 -12.38 -30.01
C GLN A 36 13.45 -11.20 -30.99
N TYR A 37 12.64 -11.15 -32.06
CA TYR A 37 12.61 -10.03 -32.99
C TYR A 37 12.28 -8.70 -32.29
N CYS A 38 11.32 -8.71 -31.35
CA CYS A 38 10.98 -7.52 -30.58
C CYS A 38 12.14 -7.07 -29.70
N MET A 39 12.83 -8.01 -29.03
CA MET A 39 14.01 -7.71 -28.20
C MET A 39 15.16 -7.13 -29.02
N ASP A 40 15.43 -7.70 -30.21
CA ASP A 40 16.51 -7.26 -31.08
C ASP A 40 16.23 -5.88 -31.70
N MET A 41 14.97 -5.58 -32.03
CA MET A 41 14.56 -4.33 -32.70
C MET A 41 14.37 -3.16 -31.70
N LEU A 42 13.85 -3.43 -30.51
CA LEU A 42 13.66 -2.43 -29.46
C LEU A 42 15.00 -2.15 -28.76
N SER A 43 15.79 -1.24 -29.34
CA SER A 43 17.06 -0.65 -28.83
C SER A 43 17.46 -1.03 -27.38
N PRO A 44 18.73 -1.40 -27.12
CA PRO A 44 19.22 -1.99 -25.86
C PRO A 44 19.19 -1.05 -24.63
N LYS A 45 18.58 0.13 -24.74
CA LYS A 45 18.30 1.00 -23.58
C LYS A 45 17.09 0.52 -22.76
N LEU A 46 16.37 -0.49 -23.22
CA LEU A 46 15.47 -1.26 -22.39
C LEU A 46 16.32 -2.28 -21.64
N ASN A 47 16.49 -2.03 -20.33
CA ASN A 47 17.21 -2.87 -19.37
C ASN A 47 16.40 -4.15 -19.11
N VAL A 48 16.11 -4.91 -20.17
CA VAL A 48 15.36 -6.15 -20.14
C VAL A 48 16.39 -7.25 -20.04
N ASP A 49 16.38 -7.95 -18.91
CA ASP A 49 17.29 -9.06 -18.67
C ASP A 49 16.98 -10.19 -19.67
N MET A 50 17.99 -10.62 -20.43
CA MET A 50 17.84 -11.51 -21.60
C MET A 50 17.50 -12.98 -21.23
N VAL A 51 17.09 -13.25 -20.00
CA VAL A 51 16.73 -14.59 -19.54
C VAL A 51 15.37 -14.54 -18.84
N ALA A 52 14.32 -14.88 -19.60
CA ALA A 52 13.01 -15.14 -19.03
C ALA A 52 13.04 -16.47 -18.26
N SER A 53 13.24 -16.42 -16.95
CA SER A 53 12.97 -17.55 -16.06
C SER A 53 11.79 -17.21 -15.16
N SER A 54 10.88 -18.18 -14.94
CA SER A 54 9.67 -17.97 -14.12
C SER A 54 9.96 -17.68 -12.64
N SER A 55 11.23 -17.73 -12.23
CA SER A 55 11.74 -17.33 -10.93
C SER A 55 13.13 -16.70 -11.12
N GLY A 56 13.16 -15.50 -11.69
CA GLY A 56 14.41 -14.77 -11.95
C GLY A 56 15.29 -14.70 -10.70
N TYR A 57 16.61 -14.82 -10.88
CA TYR A 57 17.62 -14.39 -9.91
C TYR A 57 17.61 -12.87 -9.79
N HIS A 58 16.47 -12.29 -9.47
CA HIS A 58 16.46 -10.97 -8.87
C HIS A 58 17.10 -11.15 -7.50
N GLU A 59 18.14 -10.38 -7.19
CA GLU A 59 18.50 -10.20 -5.79
C GLU A 59 17.21 -9.83 -5.06
N PRO A 60 16.89 -10.49 -3.92
CA PRO A 60 15.69 -10.17 -3.19
C PRO A 60 15.69 -8.67 -2.94
N MET A 61 14.64 -7.99 -3.40
CA MET A 61 14.48 -6.54 -3.29
C MET A 61 15.01 -6.07 -1.94
N SER A 62 15.90 -5.07 -1.94
CA SER A 62 16.57 -4.63 -0.71
C SER A 62 15.54 -4.35 0.39
N GLU A 63 15.93 -4.57 1.64
CA GLU A 63 15.02 -4.41 2.77
C GLU A 63 14.44 -3.00 2.82
N GLU A 64 15.25 -1.99 2.50
CA GLU A 64 14.88 -0.58 2.36
C GLU A 64 13.78 -0.37 1.31
N TRP A 65 13.93 -0.93 0.10
CA TRP A 65 12.92 -0.83 -0.96
C TRP A 65 11.66 -1.62 -0.60
N ARG A 66 11.81 -2.72 0.15
CA ARG A 66 10.68 -3.51 0.66
C ARG A 66 9.85 -2.75 1.67
N GLU A 67 10.50 -2.04 2.58
CA GLU A 67 9.85 -1.15 3.53
C GLU A 67 9.21 0.04 2.82
N TYR A 68 9.92 0.68 1.90
CA TYR A 68 9.40 1.78 1.09
C TYR A 68 8.15 1.38 0.29
N PHE A 69 8.16 0.22 -0.39
CA PHE A 69 6.98 -0.26 -1.10
C PHE A 69 5.87 -0.78 -0.17
N ARG A 70 6.20 -1.21 1.06
CA ARG A 70 5.21 -1.51 2.10
C ARG A 70 4.54 -0.24 2.63
N MET A 71 5.25 0.88 2.67
CA MET A 71 4.69 2.19 2.99
C MET A 71 3.83 2.71 1.83
N LEU A 72 4.33 2.67 0.58
CA LEU A 72 3.58 3.10 -0.60
C LEU A 72 2.32 2.27 -0.88
N ARG A 73 2.35 0.96 -0.59
CA ARG A 73 1.19 0.05 -0.67
C ARG A 73 0.44 -0.09 0.64
N GLY A 74 0.79 0.73 1.64
CA GLY A 74 0.20 0.68 2.96
C GLY A 74 -1.31 0.88 2.89
N THR A 75 -2.05 0.00 3.55
CA THR A 75 -3.48 0.22 3.76
C THR A 75 -3.62 1.26 4.85
N LYS A 76 -4.26 2.38 4.52
CA LYS A 76 -4.59 3.43 5.50
C LYS A 76 -5.51 2.84 6.56
N VAL A 77 -5.27 3.20 7.82
CA VAL A 77 -6.09 2.79 8.95
C VAL A 77 -6.46 4.00 9.77
N PHE A 78 -7.73 4.05 10.14
CA PHE A 78 -8.32 5.05 11.00
C PHE A 78 -8.86 4.36 12.24
N ILE A 79 -8.48 4.86 13.41
CA ILE A 79 -9.01 4.39 14.70
C ILE A 79 -9.81 5.52 15.32
N TYR A 80 -11.04 5.20 15.71
CA TYR A 80 -11.97 6.10 16.35
C TYR A 80 -12.26 5.62 17.77
N ASP A 81 -12.45 6.56 18.69
CA ASP A 81 -12.98 6.26 20.02
C ASP A 81 -14.51 6.37 19.99
N THR A 82 -15.22 5.31 20.34
CA THR A 82 -16.69 5.33 20.40
C THR A 82 -17.23 6.18 21.53
N LYS A 83 -16.44 6.45 22.59
CA LYS A 83 -16.89 7.30 23.71
C LYS A 83 -16.95 8.76 23.34
N THR A 84 -15.93 9.27 22.65
CA THR A 84 -15.84 10.67 22.22
C THR A 84 -16.39 10.89 20.83
N SER A 85 -16.61 9.81 20.06
CA SER A 85 -16.99 9.83 18.66
C SER A 85 -16.02 10.63 17.79
N ARG A 86 -14.72 10.47 18.03
CA ARG A 86 -13.64 11.21 17.35
C ARG A 86 -12.58 10.28 16.78
N LEU A 87 -11.93 10.74 15.72
CA LEU A 87 -10.71 10.13 15.20
C LEU A 87 -9.57 10.38 16.18
N ILE A 88 -9.01 9.30 16.73
CA ILE A 88 -7.92 9.36 17.72
C ILE A 88 -6.57 9.00 17.12
N PHE A 89 -6.55 8.27 15.99
CA PHE A 89 -5.32 7.85 15.36
C PHE A 89 -5.53 7.55 13.87
N LYS A 90 -4.58 7.99 13.05
CA LYS A 90 -4.50 7.66 11.63
C LYS A 90 -3.10 7.17 11.29
N SER A 91 -3.01 6.13 10.48
CA SER A 91 -1.76 5.61 9.95
C SER A 91 -1.94 5.32 8.46
N GLU A 92 -0.89 5.54 7.68
CA GLU A 92 -0.87 5.14 6.27
C GLU A 92 -0.54 3.66 6.07
N SER A 93 -0.25 2.94 7.16
CA SER A 93 0.12 1.52 7.11
C SER A 93 -0.46 0.73 8.28
N ILE A 94 -1.18 -0.36 7.95
CA ILE A 94 -1.54 -1.42 8.92
C ILE A 94 -0.28 -1.96 9.59
N GLN A 95 0.83 -2.10 8.86
CA GLN A 95 2.05 -2.68 9.44
C GLN A 95 2.61 -1.77 10.53
N TYR A 96 2.65 -0.46 10.29
CA TYR A 96 3.03 0.51 11.32
C TYR A 96 2.13 0.42 12.56
N LEU A 97 0.83 0.20 12.36
CA LEU A 97 -0.11 -0.01 13.46
C LEU A 97 0.20 -1.31 14.21
N VAL A 98 0.49 -2.42 13.54
CA VAL A 98 0.81 -3.72 14.17
C VAL A 98 2.15 -3.70 14.92
N ASP A 99 3.14 -2.99 14.38
CA ASP A 99 4.48 -2.93 14.96
C ASP A 99 4.49 -2.04 16.21
N ASN A 100 3.70 -0.97 16.20
CA ASN A 100 3.69 -0.01 17.28
C ASN A 100 2.56 -0.22 18.28
N LEU A 101 1.37 -0.61 17.83
CA LEU A 101 0.27 -1.01 18.70
C LEU A 101 0.29 -2.52 18.77
N ASN A 102 0.35 -3.09 19.97
CA ASN A 102 0.45 -4.53 20.20
C ASN A 102 -0.84 -5.30 19.80
N ILE A 103 -1.30 -5.12 18.56
CA ILE A 103 -2.55 -5.57 17.95
C ILE A 103 -2.16 -6.43 16.75
N HIS A 104 -2.63 -7.67 16.72
CA HIS A 104 -2.32 -8.56 15.61
C HIS A 104 -3.04 -8.13 14.32
N ARG A 105 -2.39 -8.27 13.16
CA ARG A 105 -2.95 -7.91 11.84
C ARG A 105 -4.33 -8.53 11.58
N ASN A 106 -4.51 -9.80 11.95
CA ASN A 106 -5.80 -10.48 11.80
C ASN A 106 -6.89 -9.85 12.68
N SER A 107 -6.54 -9.34 13.86
CA SER A 107 -7.48 -8.64 14.73
C SER A 107 -7.89 -7.30 14.14
N VAL A 108 -6.95 -6.55 13.55
CA VAL A 108 -7.23 -5.29 12.83
C VAL A 108 -8.20 -5.55 11.68
N ASN A 109 -7.86 -6.50 10.80
CA ASN A 109 -8.69 -6.86 9.66
C ASN A 109 -10.06 -7.38 10.08
N GLY A 110 -10.11 -8.22 11.12
CA GLY A 110 -11.36 -8.74 11.65
C GLY A 110 -12.25 -7.64 12.22
N CYS A 111 -11.70 -6.70 13.00
CA CYS A 111 -12.46 -5.58 13.55
C CYS A 111 -12.95 -4.64 12.44
N ALA A 112 -12.11 -4.34 11.45
CA ALA A 112 -12.47 -3.49 10.33
C ALA A 112 -13.55 -4.14 9.44
N ALA A 113 -13.47 -5.45 9.17
CA ALA A 113 -14.44 -6.15 8.32
C ALA A 113 -15.78 -6.42 9.02
N THR A 114 -15.77 -6.71 10.33
CA THR A 114 -16.99 -7.05 11.09
C THR A 114 -17.62 -5.84 11.77
N GLY A 115 -16.94 -4.70 11.81
CA GLY A 115 -17.33 -3.54 12.61
C GLY A 115 -17.25 -3.76 14.12
N LYS A 116 -16.64 -4.87 14.58
CA LYS A 116 -16.49 -5.16 16.00
C LYS A 116 -15.52 -4.18 16.65
N LEU A 117 -15.89 -3.69 17.83
CA LEU A 117 -15.05 -2.77 18.59
C LEU A 117 -13.82 -3.48 19.16
N PHE A 118 -12.64 -2.96 18.84
CA PHE A 118 -11.39 -3.35 19.46
C PHE A 118 -11.39 -2.90 20.93
N LEU A 119 -11.14 -3.85 21.85
CA LEU A 119 -11.24 -3.65 23.30
C LEU A 119 -12.59 -3.07 23.75
N GLY A 120 -13.67 -3.29 22.99
CA GLY A 120 -15.00 -2.77 23.31
C GLY A 120 -15.14 -1.25 23.23
N ARG A 121 -14.14 -0.53 22.70
CA ARG A 121 -14.09 0.95 22.68
C ARG A 121 -13.62 1.53 21.37
N PHE A 122 -12.66 0.89 20.70
CA PHE A 122 -12.04 1.47 19.52
C PHE A 122 -12.68 0.90 18.26
N PHE A 123 -13.17 1.77 17.39
CA PHE A 123 -13.64 1.38 16.07
C PHE A 123 -12.50 1.53 15.07
N ILE A 124 -12.30 0.53 14.21
CA ILE A 124 -11.21 0.51 13.22
C ILE A 124 -11.84 0.53 11.82
N SER A 125 -11.38 1.42 10.96
CA SER A 125 -11.80 1.52 9.56
C SER A 125 -10.61 1.69 8.63
N PHE A 126 -10.76 1.25 7.38
CA PHE A 126 -9.81 1.54 6.29
C PHE A 126 -10.19 2.80 5.50
N GLU A 127 -11.42 3.27 5.66
CA GLU A 127 -11.92 4.49 5.05
C GLU A 127 -12.24 5.55 6.11
N PRO A 128 -12.01 6.84 5.81
CA PRO A 128 -12.35 7.92 6.73
C PRO A 128 -13.88 8.04 6.88
N ILE A 129 -14.35 8.18 8.12
CA ILE A 129 -15.75 8.45 8.44
C ILE A 129 -15.90 9.96 8.61
N VAL A 130 -16.65 10.58 7.68
CA VAL A 130 -16.74 12.04 7.54
C VAL A 130 -17.31 12.69 8.81
N GLU A 131 -18.24 12.01 9.47
CA GLU A 131 -18.95 12.45 10.67
C GLU A 131 -18.03 12.50 11.91
N MET A 132 -16.91 11.80 11.89
CA MET A 132 -15.99 11.64 13.03
C MET A 132 -14.61 12.26 12.78
N LEU A 133 -14.48 13.13 11.76
CA LEU A 133 -13.22 13.78 11.35
C LEU A 133 -12.68 14.82 12.36
N ASN A 134 -13.31 15.02 13.51
CA ASN A 134 -12.75 15.86 14.57
C ASN A 134 -11.47 15.20 15.11
N GLU A 135 -10.32 15.72 14.67
CA GLU A 135 -8.99 15.18 14.94
C GLU A 135 -8.55 15.53 16.38
N ASP A 136 -8.71 14.59 17.31
CA ASP A 136 -7.92 14.54 18.55
C ASP A 136 -6.81 13.49 18.34
N VAL A 137 -5.96 13.71 17.33
CA VAL A 137 -4.92 12.75 16.97
C VAL A 137 -3.93 12.64 18.12
N VAL A 138 -3.97 11.50 18.80
CA VAL A 138 -3.11 11.22 19.95
C VAL A 138 -1.86 10.50 19.46
N SER A 139 -0.72 10.73 20.14
CA SER A 139 0.50 9.98 19.85
C SER A 139 0.29 8.49 20.06
N VAL A 140 1.03 7.69 19.27
CA VAL A 140 1.08 6.22 19.36
C VAL A 140 1.30 5.74 20.79
N ASP A 141 2.22 6.39 21.53
CA ASP A 141 2.51 6.06 22.93
C ASP A 141 1.31 6.19 23.84
N THR A 142 0.51 7.24 23.65
CA THR A 142 -0.67 7.48 24.47
C THR A 142 -1.77 6.48 24.15
N LEU A 143 -1.95 6.16 22.87
CA LEU A 143 -2.86 5.12 22.44
C LEU A 143 -2.44 3.73 22.98
N ASN A 144 -1.13 3.45 23.00
CA ASN A 144 -0.58 2.24 23.61
C ASN A 144 -0.86 2.16 25.11
N LYS A 145 -0.65 3.25 25.85
CA LYS A 145 -0.97 3.32 27.29
C LYS A 145 -2.46 3.08 27.54
N LEU A 146 -3.33 3.71 26.75
CA LEU A 146 -4.79 3.52 26.82
C LEU A 146 -5.19 2.08 26.50
N SER A 147 -4.64 1.49 25.44
CA SER A 147 -4.96 0.11 25.05
C SER A 147 -4.50 -0.90 26.09
N THR A 148 -3.32 -0.69 26.68
CA THR A 148 -2.77 -1.52 27.75
C THR A 148 -3.63 -1.43 29.00
N HIS A 149 -4.02 -0.21 29.40
CA HIS A 149 -4.91 0.00 30.54
C HIS A 149 -6.26 -0.71 30.34
N LEU A 150 -6.87 -0.59 29.15
CA LEU A 150 -8.14 -1.27 28.85
C LEU A 150 -8.03 -2.79 28.84
N ARG A 151 -6.90 -3.36 28.41
CA ARG A 151 -6.63 -4.80 28.53
C ARG A 151 -6.60 -5.23 29.99
N TRP A 152 -5.86 -4.51 30.84
CA TRP A 152 -5.81 -4.81 32.29
C TRP A 152 -7.19 -4.75 32.93
N VAL A 153 -7.96 -3.70 32.67
CA VAL A 153 -9.35 -3.60 33.16
C VAL A 153 -10.19 -4.78 32.67
N ALA A 154 -10.10 -5.14 31.39
CA ALA A 154 -10.83 -6.29 30.86
C ALA A 154 -10.45 -7.61 31.55
N TYR A 155 -9.22 -7.79 32.03
CA TYR A 155 -8.81 -8.99 32.79
C TYR A 155 -9.18 -8.97 34.27
N THR A 156 -9.45 -7.79 34.85
CA THR A 156 -9.73 -7.66 36.29
C THR A 156 -11.22 -7.83 36.63
N PHE A 157 -12.09 -7.77 35.62
CA PHE A 157 -13.54 -7.88 35.74
C PHE A 157 -14.12 -9.21 35.22
N TRP A 158 -13.28 -10.25 35.14
CA TRP A 158 -13.68 -11.66 34.96
C TRP A 158 -13.19 -12.51 36.12
#